data_AF-A0A661GBA4-F1
#
_entry.id   AF-A0A661GBA4-F1
#
_cell.length_a   1.000
_cell.length_b   1.000
_cell.length_c   1.000
_cell.angle_alpha   90.00
_cell.angle_beta   90.00
_cell.angle_gamma   90.00
#
_symmetry.space_group_name_H-M   'P 1'
#
loop_
_entity.id
_entity.type
_entity.pdbx_description
1 polymer ?
#
loop_
_entity_poly.entity_id
_entity_poly.type
_entity_poly.pdbx_seq_one_letter_code
_entity_poly.pdbx_strand_id
1 'polypeptide(L)'
;MWNRIARSIPIALCLAALAGPAAAQKAQLPLEGYTQTKHKKCISCHRSDPVKEIFKTLHADARNPNTPAANEQCESCHGPGAAHVGFPLQVQVFNFGENSPRSAAEQSGMCLKCHQDGKQSEWKDGMHDQPAISCVTCHSVHKSEDPILNQALTADRCVECHKKMNTQQHVVGLHVIENGKVSCTDCHNPHAKLDTSLCVNCHDQDEATLARQSAKAQEFHAAMRENNLSCLKCHRGTAHGVPAWVKELAEKQQAQ
;
A
#
# COMPACT_ATOMS: atom_id res chain seq x y z
N MET A 1 -54.84 -45.55 -78.79
CA MET A 1 -55.88 -45.46 -77.74
C MET A 1 -55.51 -46.47 -76.65
N TRP A 2 -54.59 -46.05 -75.77
CA TRP A 2 -54.79 -45.86 -74.32
C TRP A 2 -54.76 -47.16 -73.49
N ASN A 3 -53.55 -47.50 -73.05
CA ASN A 3 -53.22 -48.48 -72.01
C ASN A 3 -53.64 -47.95 -70.62
N ARG A 4 -54.31 -48.77 -69.81
CA ARG A 4 -54.49 -48.54 -68.37
C ARG A 4 -53.86 -49.69 -67.58
N ILE A 5 -52.66 -49.44 -67.05
CA ILE A 5 -52.02 -50.24 -66.01
C ILE A 5 -52.29 -49.52 -64.69
N ALA A 6 -53.06 -50.14 -63.80
CA ALA A 6 -53.21 -49.69 -62.42
C ALA A 6 -52.01 -50.17 -61.60
N ARG A 7 -51.22 -49.25 -61.06
CA ARG A 7 -50.20 -49.52 -60.03
C ARG A 7 -50.43 -48.59 -58.83
N SER A 8 -50.42 -49.22 -57.67
CA SER A 8 -50.59 -48.69 -56.32
C SER A 8 -49.47 -47.72 -55.93
N ILE A 9 -49.78 -46.70 -55.11
CA ILE A 9 -48.77 -45.95 -54.34
C ILE A 9 -49.30 -45.74 -52.90
N PRO A 10 -48.55 -46.14 -51.86
CA PRO A 10 -48.94 -45.97 -50.47
C PRO A 10 -48.75 -44.51 -50.00
N ILE A 11 -49.61 -44.09 -49.08
CA ILE A 11 -49.57 -42.78 -48.42
C ILE A 11 -48.34 -42.74 -47.50
N ALA A 12 -47.35 -41.93 -47.84
CA ALA A 12 -46.23 -41.61 -46.97
C ALA A 12 -46.65 -40.49 -46.00
N LEU A 13 -46.78 -40.82 -44.71
CA LEU A 13 -46.88 -39.85 -43.62
C LEU A 13 -45.59 -39.03 -43.56
N CYS A 14 -45.65 -37.75 -43.97
CA CYS A 14 -44.62 -36.78 -43.65
C CYS A 14 -44.81 -36.32 -42.20
N LEU A 15 -44.01 -36.88 -41.28
CA LEU A 15 -43.78 -36.31 -39.96
C LEU A 15 -43.00 -35.00 -40.13
N ALA A 16 -43.71 -33.88 -40.11
CA ALA A 16 -43.11 -32.56 -39.95
C ALA A 16 -42.48 -32.48 -38.56
N ALA A 17 -41.15 -32.60 -38.50
CA ALA A 17 -40.38 -32.30 -37.30
C ALA A 17 -40.50 -30.80 -37.01
N LEU A 18 -41.32 -30.46 -36.01
CA LEU A 18 -41.35 -29.13 -35.41
C LEU A 18 -40.01 -28.90 -34.71
N ALA A 19 -39.10 -28.19 -35.37
CA ALA A 19 -37.92 -27.64 -34.73
C ALA A 19 -38.40 -26.62 -33.69
N GLY A 20 -38.35 -27.00 -32.41
CA GLY A 20 -38.56 -26.08 -31.30
C GLY A 20 -37.54 -24.95 -31.31
N PRO A 21 -37.85 -23.79 -30.70
CA PRO A 21 -36.92 -22.68 -30.65
C PRO A 21 -35.64 -23.15 -29.97
N ALA A 22 -34.52 -23.05 -30.69
CA ALA A 22 -33.20 -23.25 -30.12
C ALA A 22 -33.07 -22.29 -28.94
N ALA A 23 -33.13 -22.82 -27.72
CA ALA A 23 -32.83 -22.08 -26.52
C ALA A 23 -31.42 -21.51 -26.72
N ALA A 24 -31.32 -20.19 -26.82
CA ALA A 24 -30.05 -19.50 -26.81
C ALA A 24 -29.35 -19.86 -25.50
N GLN A 25 -28.44 -20.82 -25.57
CA GLN A 25 -27.58 -21.17 -24.47
C GLN A 25 -26.76 -19.92 -24.18
N LYS A 26 -27.08 -19.23 -23.06
CA LYS A 26 -26.23 -18.15 -22.56
C LYS A 26 -24.84 -18.74 -22.45
N ALA A 27 -23.93 -18.31 -23.32
CA ALA A 27 -22.53 -18.67 -23.22
C ALA A 27 -22.10 -18.19 -21.82
N GLN A 28 -21.87 -19.13 -20.91
CA GLN A 28 -21.24 -18.86 -19.63
C GLN A 28 -19.83 -18.40 -19.98
N LEU A 29 -19.63 -17.09 -20.02
CA LEU A 29 -18.32 -16.50 -20.25
C LEU A 29 -17.38 -17.06 -19.18
N PRO A 30 -16.16 -17.48 -19.51
CA PRO A 30 -15.17 -17.80 -18.49
C PRO A 30 -14.90 -16.49 -17.72
N LEU A 31 -15.54 -16.34 -16.56
CA LEU A 31 -15.38 -15.18 -15.69
C LEU A 31 -14.02 -15.19 -14.98
N GLU A 32 -13.24 -16.26 -15.17
CA GLU A 32 -12.00 -16.56 -14.46
C GLU A 32 -10.86 -16.76 -15.48
N GLY A 33 -9.75 -16.06 -15.27
CA GLY A 33 -8.53 -16.27 -16.06
C GLY A 33 -7.64 -15.04 -16.22
N TYR A 34 -6.34 -15.28 -16.30
CA TYR A 34 -5.33 -14.28 -16.62
C TYR A 34 -5.24 -14.06 -18.14
N THR A 35 -4.95 -12.82 -18.54
CA THR A 35 -4.82 -12.47 -19.94
C THR A 35 -3.51 -12.98 -20.53
N GLN A 36 -3.61 -13.74 -21.63
CA GLN A 36 -2.42 -14.28 -22.32
C GLN A 36 -1.64 -13.20 -23.11
N THR A 37 -2.19 -12.00 -23.22
CA THR A 37 -1.70 -10.93 -24.09
C THR A 37 -0.69 -9.99 -23.42
N LYS A 38 -0.29 -10.27 -22.18
CA LYS A 38 0.61 -9.41 -21.38
C LYS A 38 0.02 -7.98 -21.24
N HIS A 39 0.83 -7.02 -20.77
CA HIS A 39 0.43 -5.65 -20.50
C HIS A 39 -0.12 -4.90 -21.73
N LYS A 40 0.24 -5.32 -22.97
CA LYS A 40 -0.14 -4.63 -24.22
C LYS A 40 -1.65 -4.48 -24.39
N LYS A 41 -2.42 -5.48 -23.98
CA LYS A 41 -3.88 -5.43 -24.08
C LYS A 41 -4.47 -4.43 -23.09
N CYS A 42 -3.95 -4.40 -21.87
CA CYS A 42 -4.36 -3.46 -20.83
C CYS A 42 -4.13 -2.00 -21.27
N ILE A 43 -2.90 -1.69 -21.72
CA ILE A 43 -2.53 -0.33 -22.16
C ILE A 43 -3.18 0.06 -23.49
N SER A 44 -3.77 -0.87 -24.24
CA SER A 44 -4.56 -0.52 -25.42
C SER A 44 -5.83 0.27 -25.06
N CYS A 45 -6.31 0.19 -23.82
CA CYS A 45 -7.41 1.01 -23.31
C CYS A 45 -6.95 1.97 -22.19
N HIS A 46 -6.12 1.50 -21.26
CA HIS A 46 -5.58 2.29 -20.14
C HIS A 46 -4.32 3.06 -20.54
N ARG A 47 -4.49 4.08 -21.39
CA ARG A 47 -3.38 4.84 -22.03
C ARG A 47 -2.92 6.08 -21.26
N SER A 48 -3.57 6.40 -20.14
CA SER A 48 -3.28 7.61 -19.39
C SER A 48 -1.87 7.59 -18.84
N ASP A 49 -1.30 8.78 -18.66
CA ASP A 49 0.08 8.91 -18.17
C ASP A 49 0.29 8.25 -16.80
N PRO A 50 -0.59 8.42 -15.78
CA PRO A 50 -0.41 7.72 -14.51
C PRO A 50 -0.27 6.20 -14.65
N VAL A 51 -1.04 5.59 -15.55
CA VAL A 51 -0.93 4.14 -15.79
C VAL A 51 0.44 3.78 -16.36
N LYS A 52 0.95 4.57 -17.32
CA LYS A 52 2.24 4.33 -17.97
C LYS A 52 3.44 4.66 -17.08
N GLU A 53 3.29 5.53 -16.08
CA GLU A 53 4.39 5.88 -15.18
C GLU A 53 4.93 4.67 -14.41
N ILE A 54 4.13 3.62 -14.21
CA ILE A 54 4.60 2.37 -13.57
C ILE A 54 5.78 1.75 -14.31
N PHE A 55 5.88 1.94 -15.63
CA PHE A 55 6.98 1.41 -16.45
C PHE A 55 8.35 2.01 -16.11
N LYS A 56 8.38 3.10 -15.34
CA LYS A 56 9.61 3.73 -14.83
C LYS A 56 10.02 3.22 -13.45
N THR A 57 9.20 2.37 -12.82
CA THR A 57 9.44 1.84 -11.47
C THR A 57 10.09 0.45 -11.51
N LEU A 58 10.63 0.01 -10.38
CA LEU A 58 11.19 -1.34 -10.23
C LEU A 58 10.15 -2.46 -10.41
N HIS A 59 8.86 -2.19 -10.17
CA HIS A 59 7.80 -3.18 -10.39
C HIS A 59 7.64 -3.56 -11.87
N ALA A 60 8.11 -2.70 -12.78
CA ALA A 60 8.09 -2.94 -14.21
C ALA A 60 9.37 -3.61 -14.76
N ASP A 61 10.34 -3.95 -13.92
CA ASP A 61 11.60 -4.55 -14.36
C ASP A 61 11.48 -6.06 -14.64
N ALA A 62 11.12 -6.40 -15.87
CA ALA A 62 10.98 -7.78 -16.33
C ALA A 62 12.27 -8.63 -16.26
N ARG A 63 13.45 -8.03 -15.99
CA ARG A 63 14.70 -8.77 -15.82
C ARG A 63 14.82 -9.40 -14.44
N ASN A 64 14.09 -8.86 -13.45
CA ASN A 64 14.07 -9.39 -12.10
C ASN A 64 12.86 -10.33 -11.94
N PRO A 65 13.07 -11.66 -11.74
CA PRO A 65 12.00 -12.64 -11.65
C PRO A 65 11.05 -12.43 -10.46
N ASN A 66 11.47 -11.66 -9.45
CA ASN A 66 10.67 -11.35 -8.27
C ASN A 66 9.72 -10.15 -8.47
N THR A 67 9.72 -9.53 -9.66
CA THR A 67 8.85 -8.38 -9.94
C THR A 67 7.54 -8.80 -10.60
N PRO A 68 6.48 -7.98 -10.47
CA PRO A 68 5.25 -8.14 -11.23
C PRO A 68 5.49 -8.32 -12.73
N ALA A 69 6.36 -7.49 -13.34
CA ALA A 69 6.60 -7.52 -14.79
C ALA A 69 7.21 -8.81 -15.34
N ALA A 70 7.95 -9.56 -14.52
CA ALA A 70 8.45 -10.88 -14.88
C ALA A 70 7.40 -12.00 -14.75
N ASN A 71 6.29 -11.73 -14.06
CA ASN A 71 5.19 -12.64 -13.81
C ASN A 71 3.92 -12.18 -14.58
N GLU A 72 2.78 -12.06 -13.89
CA GLU A 72 1.47 -11.66 -14.45
C GLU A 72 1.35 -10.15 -14.74
N GLN A 73 2.41 -9.37 -14.58
CA GLN A 73 2.50 -7.96 -14.95
C GLN A 73 1.43 -7.11 -14.25
N CYS A 74 0.54 -6.46 -15.02
CA CYS A 74 -0.58 -5.69 -14.47
C CYS A 74 -1.46 -6.57 -13.57
N GLU A 75 -1.65 -7.83 -13.94
CA GLU A 75 -2.54 -8.77 -13.24
C GLU A 75 -1.91 -9.32 -11.95
N SER A 76 -0.61 -9.12 -11.71
CA SER A 76 0.01 -9.42 -10.41
C SER A 76 -0.57 -8.57 -9.28
N CYS A 77 -0.99 -7.33 -9.58
CA CYS A 77 -1.61 -6.42 -8.61
C CYS A 77 -3.11 -6.26 -8.86
N HIS A 78 -3.54 -6.23 -10.12
CA HIS A 78 -4.94 -6.05 -10.49
C HIS A 78 -5.75 -7.36 -10.53
N GLY A 79 -5.08 -8.51 -10.36
CA GLY A 79 -5.71 -9.82 -10.46
C GLY A 79 -6.14 -10.17 -11.89
N PRO A 80 -6.84 -11.31 -12.06
CA PRO A 80 -7.24 -11.82 -13.37
C PRO A 80 -8.16 -10.83 -14.12
N GLY A 81 -7.76 -10.44 -15.32
CA GLY A 81 -8.40 -9.41 -16.13
C GLY A 81 -9.10 -9.94 -17.38
N ALA A 82 -9.12 -11.25 -17.66
CA ALA A 82 -9.70 -11.78 -18.90
C ALA A 82 -11.18 -11.39 -19.09
N ALA A 83 -11.98 -11.47 -18.03
CA ALA A 83 -13.39 -11.05 -18.06
C ALA A 83 -13.53 -9.53 -18.26
N HIS A 84 -12.67 -8.73 -17.62
CA HIS A 84 -12.64 -7.28 -17.80
C HIS A 84 -12.33 -6.90 -19.26
N VAL A 85 -11.40 -7.59 -19.92
CA VAL A 85 -11.09 -7.32 -21.34
C VAL A 85 -12.31 -7.52 -22.24
N GLY A 86 -13.18 -8.48 -21.93
CA GLY A 86 -14.43 -8.72 -22.66
C GLY A 86 -15.55 -7.73 -22.32
N PHE A 87 -15.63 -7.30 -21.06
CA PHE A 87 -16.73 -6.48 -20.54
C PHE A 87 -16.23 -5.34 -19.63
N PRO A 88 -15.45 -4.37 -20.16
CA PRO A 88 -14.69 -3.42 -19.35
C PRO A 88 -15.52 -2.48 -18.48
N LEU A 89 -16.79 -2.27 -18.84
CA LEU A 89 -17.73 -1.44 -18.07
C LEU A 89 -18.52 -2.22 -17.01
N GLN A 90 -18.51 -3.56 -17.07
CA GLN A 90 -19.35 -4.42 -16.23
C GLN A 90 -18.53 -5.22 -15.23
N VAL A 91 -17.30 -5.59 -15.61
CA VAL A 91 -16.38 -6.34 -14.77
C VAL A 91 -15.17 -5.45 -14.51
N GLN A 92 -14.93 -5.11 -13.25
CA GLN A 92 -13.74 -4.36 -12.84
C GLN A 92 -12.68 -5.33 -12.31
N VAL A 93 -11.42 -5.05 -12.65
CA VAL A 93 -10.26 -5.71 -12.03
C VAL A 93 -10.09 -5.20 -10.59
N PHE A 94 -9.22 -5.85 -9.80
CA PHE A 94 -8.85 -5.34 -8.49
C PHE A 94 -8.27 -3.93 -8.65
N ASN A 95 -8.80 -2.96 -7.91
CA ASN A 95 -8.35 -1.58 -7.96
C ASN A 95 -8.02 -1.05 -6.56
N PHE A 96 -7.28 0.05 -6.53
CA PHE A 96 -6.67 0.62 -5.34
C PHE A 96 -7.17 2.05 -5.08
N GLY A 97 -6.99 2.53 -3.86
CA GLY A 97 -7.37 3.86 -3.41
C GLY A 97 -8.77 3.93 -2.80
N GLU A 98 -9.18 5.14 -2.43
CA GLU A 98 -10.42 5.40 -1.70
C GLU A 98 -11.70 5.06 -2.49
N ASN A 99 -11.64 5.15 -3.82
CA ASN A 99 -12.76 4.82 -4.71
C ASN A 99 -12.86 3.32 -5.02
N SER A 100 -12.01 2.49 -4.40
CA SER A 100 -12.07 1.05 -4.56
C SER A 100 -13.17 0.45 -3.69
N PRO A 101 -13.94 -0.54 -4.18
CA PRO A 101 -14.82 -1.33 -3.32
C PRO A 101 -14.05 -2.27 -2.38
N ARG A 102 -12.71 -2.31 -2.48
CA ARG A 102 -11.84 -3.15 -1.64
C ARG A 102 -11.51 -2.45 -0.34
N SER A 103 -11.63 -3.19 0.75
CA SER A 103 -11.18 -2.75 2.08
C SER A 103 -9.68 -2.45 2.08
N ALA A 104 -9.23 -1.59 3.00
CA ALA A 104 -7.81 -1.28 3.15
C ALA A 104 -6.96 -2.55 3.39
N ALA A 105 -7.50 -3.52 4.14
CA ALA A 105 -6.86 -4.80 4.38
C ALA A 105 -6.70 -5.63 3.11
N GLU A 106 -7.71 -5.69 2.23
CA GLU A 106 -7.59 -6.35 0.93
C GLU A 106 -6.53 -5.66 0.04
N GLN A 107 -6.52 -4.33 0.02
CA GLN A 107 -5.57 -3.55 -0.76
C GLN A 107 -4.13 -3.78 -0.28
N SER A 108 -3.86 -3.65 1.02
CA SER A 108 -2.55 -3.96 1.61
C SER A 108 -2.17 -5.42 1.41
N GLY A 109 -3.15 -6.33 1.50
CA GLY A 109 -2.96 -7.76 1.25
C GLY A 109 -2.37 -8.06 -0.13
N MET A 110 -2.66 -7.25 -1.16
CA MET A 110 -2.06 -7.42 -2.48
C MET A 110 -0.55 -7.14 -2.46
N CYS A 111 -0.13 -6.08 -1.77
CA CYS A 111 1.28 -5.70 -1.62
C CYS A 111 2.03 -6.73 -0.75
N LEU A 112 1.40 -7.17 0.34
CA LEU A 112 1.94 -8.11 1.30
C LEU A 112 2.03 -9.55 0.77
N LYS A 113 1.60 -9.84 -0.46
CA LYS A 113 1.94 -11.12 -1.13
C LYS A 113 3.43 -11.22 -1.42
N CYS A 114 4.12 -10.10 -1.60
CA CYS A 114 5.55 -10.04 -1.91
C CYS A 114 6.34 -9.22 -0.88
N HIS A 115 5.76 -8.16 -0.32
CA HIS A 115 6.42 -7.27 0.63
C HIS A 115 6.24 -7.72 2.08
N GLN A 116 6.78 -8.89 2.43
CA GLN A 116 6.66 -9.46 3.79
C GLN A 116 7.89 -9.19 4.68
N ASP A 117 9.00 -8.77 4.08
CA ASP A 117 10.27 -8.56 4.76
C ASP A 117 10.65 -7.08 4.86
N GLY A 118 11.79 -6.78 5.50
CA GLY A 118 12.34 -5.43 5.57
C GLY A 118 11.62 -4.55 6.57
N LYS A 119 11.47 -3.25 6.25
CA LYS A 119 10.86 -2.28 7.18
C LYS A 119 9.35 -2.48 7.37
N GLN A 120 8.70 -3.20 6.47
CA GLN A 120 7.24 -3.41 6.47
C GLN A 120 6.80 -4.78 7.02
N SER A 121 7.73 -5.60 7.50
CA SER A 121 7.44 -6.94 8.02
C SER A 121 6.49 -6.92 9.23
N GLU A 122 6.55 -5.85 10.04
CA GLU A 122 5.70 -5.66 11.20
C GLU A 122 4.36 -4.95 10.89
N TRP A 123 3.95 -4.83 9.61
CA TRP A 123 2.74 -4.10 9.22
C TRP A 123 1.53 -4.47 10.07
N LYS A 124 1.33 -5.78 10.32
CA LYS A 124 0.19 -6.30 11.09
C LYS A 124 0.19 -5.93 12.57
N ASP A 125 1.34 -5.58 13.12
CA ASP A 125 1.47 -5.09 14.50
C ASP A 125 1.64 -3.55 14.54
N GLY A 126 1.68 -2.91 13.37
CA GLY A 126 1.88 -1.48 13.21
C GLY A 126 0.62 -0.67 13.50
N MET A 127 0.80 0.57 13.95
CA MET A 127 -0.33 1.46 14.26
C MET A 127 -1.15 1.86 13.02
N HIS A 128 -0.59 1.70 11.81
CA HIS A 128 -1.22 2.04 10.55
C HIS A 128 -1.97 0.89 9.87
N ASP A 129 -1.99 -0.35 10.39
CA ASP A 129 -2.92 -1.40 9.94
C ASP A 129 -4.33 -1.10 10.49
N GLN A 130 -4.94 -0.03 9.96
CA GLN A 130 -6.24 0.49 10.34
C GLN A 130 -7.24 0.31 9.19
N PRO A 131 -8.55 0.23 9.47
CA PRO A 131 -9.56 0.00 8.42
C PRO A 131 -9.57 0.99 7.26
N ALA A 132 -9.07 2.22 7.48
CA ALA A 132 -9.02 3.29 6.49
C ALA A 132 -7.62 3.54 5.89
N ILE A 133 -6.58 2.80 6.33
CA ILE A 133 -5.20 3.04 5.90
C ILE A 133 -4.68 1.78 5.21
N SER A 134 -4.24 1.96 3.97
CA SER A 134 -3.60 0.92 3.16
C SER A 134 -2.24 1.37 2.66
N CYS A 135 -1.47 0.46 2.06
CA CYS A 135 -0.18 0.82 1.44
C CYS A 135 -0.32 2.00 0.47
N VAL A 136 -1.38 2.00 -0.36
CA VAL A 136 -1.63 3.01 -1.40
C VAL A 136 -2.20 4.32 -0.86
N THR A 137 -2.52 4.40 0.44
CA THR A 137 -2.86 5.67 1.10
C THR A 137 -1.65 6.59 1.15
N CYS A 138 -0.45 6.02 1.27
CA CYS A 138 0.81 6.77 1.30
C CYS A 138 1.61 6.57 0.00
N HIS A 139 1.77 5.32 -0.43
CA HIS A 139 2.61 4.95 -1.57
C HIS A 139 1.90 5.11 -2.91
N SER A 140 2.67 5.40 -3.96
CA SER A 140 2.14 5.51 -5.33
C SER A 140 3.01 4.77 -6.33
N VAL A 141 2.50 3.66 -6.87
CA VAL A 141 3.18 2.84 -7.89
C VAL A 141 2.94 3.34 -9.32
N HIS A 142 1.92 4.17 -9.51
CA HIS A 142 1.57 4.80 -10.79
C HIS A 142 2.21 6.19 -10.94
N LYS A 143 3.41 6.35 -10.36
CA LYS A 143 4.28 7.52 -10.50
C LYS A 143 5.71 7.01 -10.71
N SER A 144 6.50 7.76 -11.48
CA SER A 144 7.91 7.44 -11.68
C SER A 144 8.69 7.42 -10.36
N GLU A 145 8.28 8.26 -9.42
CA GLU A 145 8.86 8.36 -8.09
C GLU A 145 7.74 8.38 -7.05
N ASP A 146 7.91 7.58 -6.01
CA ASP A 146 6.99 7.53 -4.89
C ASP A 146 7.25 8.74 -3.97
N PRO A 147 6.25 9.61 -3.71
CA PRO A 147 6.42 10.77 -2.85
C PRO A 147 6.91 10.42 -1.43
N ILE A 148 6.58 9.24 -0.91
CA ILE A 148 6.99 8.82 0.44
C ILE A 148 8.48 8.50 0.50
N LEU A 149 9.07 8.08 -0.62
CA LEU A 149 10.50 7.78 -0.70
C LEU A 149 11.36 9.04 -0.84
N ASN A 150 10.74 10.18 -1.15
CA ASN A 150 11.41 11.48 -1.14
C ASN A 150 11.28 12.11 0.26
N GLN A 151 12.40 12.17 1.01
CA GLN A 151 12.44 12.72 2.37
C GLN A 151 11.87 14.13 2.48
N ALA A 152 12.03 14.97 1.43
CA ALA A 152 11.50 16.33 1.42
C ALA A 152 9.97 16.39 1.32
N LEU A 153 9.33 15.32 0.84
CA LEU A 153 7.88 15.22 0.65
C LEU A 153 7.19 14.33 1.70
N THR A 154 7.95 13.58 2.49
CA THR A 154 7.41 12.67 3.50
C THR A 154 6.59 13.40 4.56
N ALA A 155 7.05 14.57 5.02
CA ALA A 155 6.38 15.35 6.06
C ALA A 155 4.96 15.75 5.66
N ASP A 156 4.78 16.24 4.42
CA ASP A 156 3.48 16.67 3.89
C ASP A 156 2.45 15.54 3.96
N ARG A 157 2.86 14.32 3.59
CA ARG A 157 2.00 13.13 3.65
C ARG A 157 1.62 12.76 5.06
N CYS A 158 2.56 12.83 6.00
CA CYS A 158 2.29 12.49 7.40
C CYS A 158 1.31 13.49 8.04
N VAL A 159 1.45 14.79 7.76
CA VAL A 159 0.66 15.84 8.41
C VAL A 159 -0.76 16.00 7.85
N GLU A 160 -1.08 15.37 6.71
CA GLU A 160 -2.46 15.25 6.20
C GLU A 160 -3.39 14.65 7.30
N CYS A 161 -2.89 13.63 8.02
CA CYS A 161 -3.58 13.01 9.15
C CYS A 161 -3.04 13.47 10.52
N HIS A 162 -1.71 13.55 10.67
CA HIS A 162 -1.06 13.95 11.92
C HIS A 162 -0.99 15.47 12.08
N LYS A 163 -2.13 16.16 11.96
CA LYS A 163 -2.24 17.63 11.90
C LYS A 163 -1.58 18.36 13.06
N LYS A 164 -1.57 17.77 14.26
CA LYS A 164 -0.90 18.36 15.43
C LYS A 164 0.61 18.51 15.19
N MET A 165 1.20 17.59 14.44
CA MET A 165 2.62 17.61 14.11
C MET A 165 2.95 18.78 13.18
N ASN A 166 2.04 19.20 12.29
CA ASN A 166 2.24 20.35 11.39
C ASN A 166 2.61 21.65 12.13
N THR A 167 2.09 21.84 13.34
CA THR A 167 2.35 23.04 14.17
C THR A 167 3.44 22.83 15.22
N GLN A 168 3.93 21.59 15.37
CA GLN A 168 4.89 21.17 16.38
C GLN A 168 6.17 20.59 15.75
N GLN A 169 6.41 20.82 14.45
CA GLN A 169 7.58 20.31 13.71
C GLN A 169 8.92 20.89 14.22
N HIS A 170 8.89 21.88 15.10
CA HIS A 170 10.07 22.43 15.75
C HIS A 170 10.50 21.51 16.88
N VAL A 171 11.36 20.54 16.52
CA VAL A 171 11.99 19.65 17.49
C VAL A 171 12.91 20.47 18.40
N VAL A 172 13.00 20.06 19.67
CA VAL A 172 13.92 20.67 20.64
C VAL A 172 15.37 20.34 20.23
N GLY A 173 16.16 21.35 19.86
CA GLY A 173 17.61 21.22 19.62
C GLY A 173 18.01 21.00 18.14
N LEU A 174 18.98 20.11 17.89
CA LEU A 174 19.63 19.91 16.59
C LEU A 174 18.78 19.18 15.51
N HIS A 175 17.65 18.58 15.88
CA HIS A 175 16.82 17.74 15.01
C HIS A 175 15.80 18.54 14.19
N VAL A 176 16.24 19.48 13.36
CA VAL A 176 15.32 20.38 12.64
C VAL A 176 14.72 19.69 11.39
N ILE A 177 13.42 19.39 11.43
CA ILE A 177 12.66 18.79 10.31
C ILE A 177 12.52 19.78 9.14
N GLU A 178 12.34 21.07 9.44
CA GLU A 178 12.06 22.15 8.47
C GLU A 178 13.13 22.32 7.38
N ASN A 179 14.36 21.83 7.61
CA ASN A 179 15.47 21.90 6.66
C ASN A 179 15.79 20.57 5.95
N GLY A 180 14.95 19.54 6.09
CA GLY A 180 15.15 18.23 5.47
C GLY A 180 16.36 17.43 5.98
N LYS A 181 16.99 17.88 7.08
CA LYS A 181 18.14 17.20 7.70
C LYS A 181 17.72 15.95 8.49
N VAL A 182 16.46 15.91 8.92
CA VAL A 182 15.81 14.78 9.59
C VAL A 182 14.38 14.72 9.08
N SER A 183 13.93 13.54 8.67
CA SER A 183 12.55 13.24 8.24
C SER A 183 11.80 12.43 9.31
N CYS A 184 10.48 12.41 9.24
CA CYS A 184 9.63 11.61 10.12
C CYS A 184 10.08 10.13 10.17
N THR A 185 10.51 9.61 9.03
CA THR A 185 10.92 8.21 8.86
C THR A 185 12.29 7.85 9.41
N ASP A 186 13.07 8.86 9.82
CA ASP A 186 14.38 8.64 10.42
C ASP A 186 14.24 8.16 11.88
N CYS A 187 13.13 8.51 12.53
CA CYS A 187 12.80 8.10 13.89
C CYS A 187 11.54 7.23 13.99
N HIS A 188 10.65 7.26 12.99
CA HIS A 188 9.44 6.43 12.97
C HIS A 188 9.46 5.45 11.80
N ASN A 189 9.13 4.19 12.08
CA ASN A 189 8.76 3.26 11.02
C ASN A 189 7.24 3.29 10.84
N PRO A 190 6.70 3.84 9.73
CA PRO A 190 5.25 3.93 9.53
C PRO A 190 4.58 2.57 9.36
N HIS A 191 5.36 1.50 9.17
CA HIS A 191 4.85 0.14 9.03
C HIS A 191 4.97 -0.69 10.31
N ALA A 192 5.50 -0.13 11.40
CA ALA A 192 5.72 -0.88 12.63
C ALA A 192 5.23 -0.12 13.86
N LYS A 193 5.26 -0.79 14.99
CA LYS A 193 5.12 -0.15 16.30
C LYS A 193 6.30 0.77 16.56
N LEU A 194 6.07 1.82 17.34
CA LEU A 194 7.15 2.69 17.80
C LEU A 194 8.05 1.92 18.77
N ASP A 195 9.33 1.80 18.42
CA ASP A 195 10.33 1.15 19.25
C ASP A 195 11.55 2.07 19.51
N THR A 196 12.16 1.87 20.67
CA THR A 196 13.35 2.55 21.17
C THR A 196 14.61 2.28 20.35
N SER A 197 14.63 1.18 19.57
CA SER A 197 15.73 0.85 18.65
C SER A 197 15.96 1.95 17.60
N LEU A 198 14.92 2.70 17.23
CA LEU A 198 15.02 3.80 16.25
C LEU A 198 15.84 4.98 16.79
N CYS A 199 15.88 5.16 18.11
CA CYS A 199 16.69 6.20 18.73
C CYS A 199 18.19 5.85 18.67
N VAL A 200 18.53 4.57 18.82
CA VAL A 200 19.93 4.14 18.96
C VAL A 200 20.69 3.97 17.66
N ASN A 201 20.00 4.03 16.52
CA ASN A 201 20.63 4.04 15.21
C ASN A 201 21.47 5.31 14.96
N CYS A 202 21.15 6.40 15.66
CA CYS A 202 21.91 7.66 15.64
C CYS A 202 22.51 8.01 17.02
N HIS A 203 21.91 7.50 18.11
CA HIS A 203 22.42 7.64 19.47
C HIS A 203 23.02 6.32 19.96
N ASP A 204 24.33 6.14 19.89
CA ASP A 204 24.96 5.01 20.59
C ASP A 204 24.57 5.07 22.09
N GLN A 205 24.28 3.94 22.73
CA GLN A 205 23.98 3.93 24.17
C GLN A 205 25.18 4.40 25.01
N ASP A 206 26.40 4.28 24.46
CA ASP A 206 27.63 4.80 25.03
C ASP A 206 28.02 6.20 24.47
N GLU A 207 27.59 6.55 23.25
CA GLU A 207 27.83 7.87 22.60
C GLU A 207 26.60 8.77 22.39
N ALA A 208 25.50 8.56 23.11
CA ALA A 208 24.66 9.66 23.56
C ALA A 208 25.57 10.47 24.49
N THR A 209 26.50 11.23 23.90
CA THR A 209 27.81 11.47 24.48
C THR A 209 27.59 12.08 25.86
N LEU A 210 27.87 11.34 26.93
CA LEU A 210 27.69 11.88 28.29
C LEU A 210 28.42 13.23 28.38
N ALA A 211 29.58 13.35 27.73
CA ALA A 211 30.35 14.59 27.63
C ALA A 211 29.67 15.77 26.90
N ARG A 212 28.65 15.53 26.05
CA ARG A 212 27.84 16.58 25.39
C ARG A 212 26.51 16.82 26.11
N GLN A 213 26.16 15.97 27.06
CA GLN A 213 24.96 16.11 27.88
C GLN A 213 25.23 17.08 29.03
N SER A 214 24.19 17.81 29.45
CA SER A 214 24.25 18.55 30.70
C SER A 214 24.45 17.59 31.88
N ALA A 215 25.07 18.05 32.97
CA ALA A 215 25.24 17.25 34.18
C ALA A 215 23.90 16.65 34.67
N LYS A 216 22.80 17.38 34.49
CA LYS A 216 21.46 16.90 34.84
C LYS A 216 20.96 15.77 33.94
N ALA A 217 21.23 15.83 32.63
CA ALA A 217 20.86 14.77 31.70
C ALA A 217 21.67 13.48 31.93
N GLN A 218 22.94 13.59 32.32
CA GLN A 218 23.77 12.44 32.70
C GLN A 218 23.18 11.69 33.92
N GLU A 219 22.75 12.43 34.95
CA GLU A 219 22.10 11.86 36.15
C GLU A 219 20.82 11.09 35.79
N PHE A 220 19.97 11.65 34.93
CA PHE A 220 18.74 10.98 34.49
C PHE A 220 19.00 9.74 33.64
N HIS A 221 20.03 9.74 32.77
CA HIS A 221 20.40 8.55 32.01
C HIS A 221 21.03 7.45 32.87
N ALA A 222 21.82 7.80 33.90
CA ALA A 222 22.31 6.83 34.88
C ALA A 222 21.14 6.15 35.62
N ALA A 223 20.19 6.94 36.13
CA ALA A 223 18.99 6.42 36.78
C ALA A 223 18.13 5.57 35.84
N MET A 224 18.03 5.92 34.56
CA MET A 224 17.32 5.14 33.55
C MET A 224 17.92 3.73 33.38
N ARG A 225 19.25 3.61 33.30
CA ARG A 225 19.95 2.31 33.23
C ARG A 225 19.75 1.49 34.49
N GLU A 226 19.90 2.11 35.66
CA GLU A 226 19.72 1.44 36.97
C GLU A 226 18.31 0.90 37.16
N ASN A 227 17.30 1.58 36.60
CA ASN A 227 15.89 1.21 36.75
C ASN A 227 15.31 0.47 35.54
N ASN A 228 16.16 0.06 34.58
CA ASN A 228 15.77 -0.64 33.35
C ASN A 228 14.60 0.05 32.60
N LEU A 229 14.63 1.39 32.52
CA LEU A 229 13.59 2.18 31.86
C LEU A 229 13.94 2.36 30.38
N SER A 230 12.94 2.35 29.51
CA SER A 230 13.16 2.61 28.08
C SER A 230 13.32 4.10 27.78
N CYS A 231 14.03 4.44 26.70
CA CYS A 231 14.24 5.82 26.25
C CYS A 231 12.90 6.58 26.15
N LEU A 232 11.87 5.91 25.62
CA LEU A 232 10.54 6.47 25.42
C LEU A 232 9.81 6.77 26.73
N LYS A 233 10.18 6.15 27.87
CA LYS A 233 9.55 6.48 29.15
C LYS A 233 9.79 7.93 29.58
N CYS A 234 10.91 8.51 29.17
CA CYS A 234 11.24 9.92 29.43
C CYS A 234 11.18 10.79 28.16
N HIS A 235 11.60 10.28 27.00
CA HIS A 235 11.74 11.07 25.75
C HIS A 235 10.53 11.04 24.81
N ARG A 236 9.44 10.34 25.14
CA ARG A 236 8.23 10.25 24.28
C ARG A 236 7.63 11.61 23.91
N GLY A 237 7.93 12.68 24.66
CA GLY A 237 7.52 14.06 24.36
C GLY A 237 8.64 14.98 23.85
N THR A 238 9.91 14.58 23.87
CA THR A 238 11.01 15.50 23.53
C THR A 238 11.10 15.75 22.02
N ALA A 239 10.71 14.76 21.20
CA ALA A 239 10.74 14.87 19.75
C ALA A 239 9.60 15.72 19.16
N HIS A 240 8.48 15.90 19.88
CA HIS A 240 7.27 16.56 19.35
C HIS A 240 6.66 17.61 20.32
N GLY A 241 7.53 18.40 20.95
CA GLY A 241 7.13 19.49 21.84
C GLY A 241 7.03 19.08 23.30
N VAL A 242 7.64 19.89 24.16
CA VAL A 242 7.71 19.66 25.62
C VAL A 242 6.29 19.49 26.19
N PRO A 243 5.96 18.33 26.80
CA PRO A 243 4.66 18.12 27.43
C PRO A 243 4.34 19.21 28.45
N ALA A 244 3.08 19.62 28.56
CA ALA A 244 2.65 20.70 29.45
C ALA A 244 3.15 20.50 30.90
N TRP A 245 3.09 19.26 31.40
CA TRP A 245 3.57 18.92 32.74
C TRP A 245 5.09 19.11 32.93
N VAL A 246 5.89 19.00 31.87
CA VAL A 246 7.34 19.27 31.91
C VAL A 246 7.59 20.78 31.94
N LYS A 247 6.79 21.58 31.24
CA LYS A 247 6.85 23.06 31.34
C LYS A 247 6.49 23.53 32.75
N GLU A 248 5.41 22.98 33.31
CA GLU A 248 5.00 23.26 34.69
C GLU A 248 6.05 22.84 35.73
N LEU A 249 6.79 21.75 35.48
CA LEU A 249 7.90 21.33 36.35
C LEU A 249 9.11 22.27 36.25
N ALA A 250 9.45 22.72 35.05
CA ALA A 250 10.54 23.66 34.83
C ALA A 250 10.25 25.04 35.46
N GLU A 251 9.02 25.53 35.35
CA GLU A 251 8.57 26.77 36.00
C GLU A 251 8.63 26.66 37.53
N LYS A 252 8.24 25.51 38.10
CA LYS A 252 8.34 25.26 39.54
C LYS A 252 9.78 25.17 40.06
N GLN A 253 10.72 24.67 39.25
CA GLN A 253 12.14 24.57 39.61
C GLN A 253 12.90 25.90 39.47
N GLN A 254 12.43 26.82 38.61
CA GLN A 254 13.01 28.16 38.48
C GLN A 254 12.50 29.15 39.54
N ALA A 255 11.41 28.80 40.23
CA ALA A 255 10.83 29.58 41.32
C ALA A 255 11.40 29.19 42.71
N GLN A 256 12.43 28.34 42.75
CA GLN A 256 13.15 27.89 43.96
C GLN A 256 14.61 28.35 43.87
#